data_AF-A0A7H4PG59-F1
#
_entry.id   AF-A0A7H4PG59-F1
#
_cell.length_a   1.000
_cell.length_b   1.000
_cell.length_c   1.000
_cell.angle_alpha   90.00
_cell.angle_beta   90.00
_cell.angle_gamma   90.00
#
_symmetry.space_group_name_H-M   'P 1'
#
loop_
_entity.id
_entity.type
_entity.pdbx_description
1 polymer ?
#
loop_
_entity_poly.entity_id
_entity_poly.type
_entity_poly.pdbx_seq_one_letter_code
_entity_poly.pdbx_strand_id
1 'polypeptide(L)'
;MPFLFFSIAKGKLPTYILPCFAPLSILMARYALDAAKAGAKALKINGAINLAFGLIGLVAVLVVSPWGFMHKPVWSHIELYKCLLAALIFGCWALMGWLAMKDNGRRWTLAACCPLGLALLVGFAIPDRVIDSKQPQFLVDIVSESLTPSRYVLTNNVGIAGGLSWELKRSDIILFDKQGELKYGLSWPDAQHQFVDQAHFADWLATHRQQGPVSLVLLMDKGESMADLALPKPDSSYELGRVVYIQYLPQ
;
A
#
# COMPACT_ATOMS: atom_id res chain seq x y z
N MET A 1 -3.89 26.63 11.56
CA MET A 1 -3.13 26.12 12.72
C MET A 1 -2.72 24.65 12.64
N PRO A 2 -3.40 23.71 11.94
CA PRO A 2 -2.92 22.31 11.86
C PRO A 2 -1.64 22.13 11.02
N PHE A 3 -1.49 22.87 9.90
CA PHE A 3 -0.34 22.71 9.00
C PHE A 3 1.03 22.94 9.69
N LEU A 4 1.20 24.08 10.37
CA LEU A 4 2.46 24.41 11.06
C LEU A 4 2.72 23.47 12.23
N PHE A 5 1.67 23.15 13.01
CA PHE A 5 1.75 22.23 14.13
C PHE A 5 2.28 20.86 13.69
N PHE A 6 1.69 20.25 12.65
CA PHE A 6 2.14 18.95 12.14
C PHE A 6 3.45 19.02 11.35
N SER A 7 3.84 20.19 10.84
CA SER A 7 5.14 20.38 10.16
C SER A 7 6.31 20.34 11.13
N ILE A 8 6.12 20.79 12.38
CA ILE A 8 7.15 20.81 13.43
C ILE A 8 7.21 19.47 14.20
N ALA A 9 6.15 18.66 14.13
CA ALA A 9 6.11 17.35 14.77
C ALA A 9 7.22 16.39 14.27
N LYS A 10 7.76 15.55 15.16
CA LYS A 10 8.83 14.59 14.83
C LYS A 10 8.32 13.36 14.07
N GLY A 11 7.13 12.86 14.42
CA GLY A 11 6.44 11.81 13.68
C GLY A 11 5.48 12.41 12.67
N LYS A 12 5.67 12.12 11.38
CA LYS A 12 4.86 12.68 10.28
C LYS A 12 4.22 11.55 9.49
N LEU A 13 2.89 11.51 9.52
CA LEU A 13 2.11 10.73 8.57
C LEU A 13 1.54 11.68 7.53
N PRO A 14 1.53 11.32 6.22
CA PRO A 14 0.96 12.17 5.18
C PRO A 14 -0.49 12.59 5.46
N THR A 15 -1.25 11.77 6.19
CA THR A 15 -2.65 12.01 6.55
C THR A 15 -2.85 13.15 7.55
N TYR A 16 -1.81 13.62 8.24
CA TYR A 16 -1.93 14.72 9.21
C TYR A 16 -2.33 16.06 8.57
N ILE A 17 -2.15 16.21 7.26
CA ILE A 17 -2.57 17.41 6.54
C ILE A 17 -4.06 17.40 6.16
N LEU A 18 -4.75 16.26 6.28
CA LEU A 18 -6.14 16.10 5.86
C LEU A 18 -7.12 17.16 6.40
N PRO A 19 -7.05 17.55 7.69
CA PRO A 19 -7.91 18.60 8.23
C PRO A 19 -7.75 19.98 7.57
N CYS A 20 -6.66 20.22 6.84
CA CYS A 20 -6.42 21.49 6.15
C CYS A 20 -7.18 21.61 4.83
N PHE A 21 -7.63 20.52 4.22
CA PHE A 21 -8.23 20.57 2.87
C PHE A 21 -9.62 21.22 2.86
N ALA A 22 -10.46 20.97 3.85
CA ALA A 22 -11.81 21.56 3.92
C ALA A 22 -11.82 23.10 4.01
N PRO A 23 -11.08 23.75 4.93
CA PRO A 23 -11.02 25.21 4.95
C PRO A 23 -10.31 25.77 3.71
N LEU A 24 -9.29 25.08 3.19
CA LEU A 24 -8.58 25.49 1.98
C LEU A 24 -9.51 25.47 0.75
N SER A 25 -10.35 24.45 0.60
CA SER A 25 -11.27 24.35 -0.54
C SER A 25 -12.30 25.48 -0.55
N ILE A 26 -12.79 25.91 0.62
CA ILE A 26 -13.69 27.07 0.74
C ILE A 26 -12.99 28.36 0.29
N LEU A 27 -11.75 28.58 0.74
CA LEU A 27 -10.95 29.74 0.33
C LEU A 27 -10.66 29.74 -1.17
N MET A 28 -10.29 28.58 -1.72
CA MET A 28 -10.07 28.39 -3.15
C MET A 28 -11.33 28.65 -3.98
N ALA A 29 -12.49 28.16 -3.52
CA ALA A 29 -13.77 28.38 -4.19
C ALA A 29 -14.14 29.87 -4.24
N ARG A 30 -14.00 30.59 -3.12
CA ARG A 30 -14.22 32.04 -3.09
C ARG A 30 -13.28 32.79 -4.05
N TYR A 31 -11.99 32.49 -3.98
CA TYR A 31 -11.00 33.10 -4.88
C TYR A 31 -11.31 32.83 -6.36
N ALA A 32 -11.73 31.61 -6.70
CA ALA A 32 -12.08 31.25 -8.07
C ALA A 32 -13.29 32.04 -8.59
N LEU A 33 -14.31 32.27 -7.76
CA LEU A 33 -15.46 33.10 -8.10
C LEU A 33 -15.07 34.56 -8.35
N ASP A 34 -14.19 35.12 -7.52
CA ASP A 34 -13.70 36.49 -7.67
C ASP A 34 -12.82 36.62 -8.93
N ALA A 35 -11.95 35.64 -9.18
CA ALA A 35 -11.13 35.58 -10.38
C ALA A 35 -11.95 35.44 -11.67
N ALA A 36 -13.09 34.73 -11.63
CA ALA A 36 -14.00 34.64 -12.76
C ALA A 36 -14.60 36.00 -13.13
N LYS A 37 -14.98 36.81 -12.12
CA LYS A 37 -15.50 38.17 -12.32
C LYS A 37 -14.43 39.14 -12.85
N ALA A 38 -13.19 38.98 -12.43
CA ALA A 38 -12.06 39.85 -12.80
C ALA A 38 -11.39 39.50 -14.14
N GLY A 39 -12.01 38.69 -15.00
CA GLY A 39 -11.49 38.38 -16.35
C GLY A 39 -10.74 37.05 -16.49
N ALA A 40 -10.86 36.14 -15.52
CA ALA A 40 -10.50 34.72 -15.60
C ALA A 40 -9.03 34.37 -15.93
N LYS A 41 -8.10 35.34 -15.90
CA LYS A 41 -6.66 35.09 -16.18
C LYS A 41 -6.07 34.02 -15.25
N ALA A 42 -6.32 34.12 -13.95
CA ALA A 42 -5.84 33.13 -12.98
C ALA A 42 -6.43 31.73 -13.22
N LEU A 43 -7.69 31.65 -13.66
CA LEU A 43 -8.37 30.39 -13.94
C LEU A 43 -7.82 29.71 -15.20
N LYS A 44 -7.46 30.48 -16.22
CA LYS A 44 -6.74 29.97 -17.39
C LYS A 44 -5.37 29.41 -17.02
N ILE A 45 -4.62 30.13 -16.19
CA ILE A 45 -3.32 29.67 -15.70
C ILE A 45 -3.50 28.35 -14.94
N ASN A 46 -4.50 28.25 -14.07
CA ASN A 46 -4.83 27.00 -13.39
C ASN A 46 -5.16 25.85 -14.38
N GLY A 47 -5.95 26.11 -15.41
CA GLY A 47 -6.23 25.13 -16.47
C GLY A 47 -4.96 24.69 -17.21
N ALA A 48 -4.09 25.64 -17.55
CA ALA A 48 -2.80 25.37 -18.20
C ALA A 48 -1.86 24.54 -17.31
N ILE A 49 -1.79 24.82 -16.01
CA ILE A 49 -1.02 24.02 -15.04
C ILE A 49 -1.57 22.60 -14.97
N ASN A 50 -2.89 22.42 -14.90
CA ASN A 50 -3.51 21.09 -14.87
C ASN A 50 -3.29 20.32 -16.18
N LEU A 51 -3.36 20.99 -17.33
CA LEU A 51 -3.03 20.41 -18.62
C LEU A 51 -1.56 19.96 -18.65
N ALA A 52 -0.63 20.82 -18.25
CA ALA A 52 0.78 20.49 -18.19
C ALA A 52 1.04 19.29 -17.25
N PHE A 53 0.41 19.28 -16.08
CA PHE A 53 0.52 18.16 -15.14
C PHE A 53 0.02 16.84 -15.74
N GLY A 54 -1.15 16.85 -16.39
CA GLY A 54 -1.68 15.67 -17.09
C GLY A 54 -0.76 15.19 -18.22
N LEU A 55 -0.21 16.10 -19.03
CA LEU A 55 0.72 15.75 -20.11
C LEU A 55 2.05 15.20 -19.58
N ILE A 56 2.62 15.81 -18.54
CA ILE A 56 3.82 15.29 -17.87
C ILE A 56 3.54 13.90 -17.30
N GLY A 57 2.38 13.70 -16.69
CA GLY A 57 1.94 12.39 -16.20
C GLY A 57 1.85 11.34 -17.31
N LEU A 58 1.27 11.68 -18.47
CA LEU A 58 1.23 10.80 -19.64
C LEU A 58 2.64 10.43 -20.13
N VAL A 59 3.55 11.41 -20.23
CA VAL A 59 4.95 11.15 -20.58
C VAL A 59 5.61 10.25 -19.56
N ALA A 60 5.40 10.49 -18.26
CA ALA A 60 5.93 9.66 -17.20
C ALA A 60 5.42 8.21 -17.31
N VAL A 61 4.11 8.02 -17.56
CA VAL A 61 3.52 6.70 -17.79
C VAL A 61 4.18 6.01 -18.98
N LEU A 62 4.38 6.70 -20.11
CA LEU A 62 5.06 6.13 -21.28
C LEU A 62 6.51 5.74 -20.98
N VAL A 63 7.27 6.62 -20.31
CA VAL A 63 8.67 6.37 -19.94
C VAL A 63 8.80 5.16 -19.02
N VAL A 64 7.86 5.00 -18.09
CA VAL A 64 7.88 3.90 -17.11
C VAL A 64 7.09 2.66 -17.52
N SER A 65 6.42 2.70 -18.68
CA SER A 65 5.68 1.58 -19.25
C SER A 65 6.61 0.45 -19.73
N PRO A 66 6.09 -0.76 -19.98
CA PRO A 66 6.85 -1.84 -20.60
C PRO A 66 7.44 -1.50 -21.98
N TRP A 67 6.89 -0.48 -22.66
CA TRP A 67 7.35 0.00 -23.97
C TRP A 67 8.30 1.20 -23.88
N GLY A 68 8.58 1.66 -22.66
CA GLY A 68 9.41 2.82 -22.40
C GLY A 68 10.92 2.52 -22.44
N PHE A 69 11.71 3.55 -22.13
CA PHE A 69 13.18 3.48 -22.17
C PHE A 69 13.81 2.93 -20.88
N MET A 70 13.00 2.60 -19.88
CA MET A 70 13.49 2.18 -18.57
C MET A 70 13.81 0.68 -18.56
N HIS A 71 15.02 0.33 -18.13
CA HIS A 71 15.50 -1.06 -18.13
C HIS A 71 14.69 -1.98 -17.20
N LYS A 72 14.05 -1.43 -16.16
CA LYS A 72 13.15 -2.14 -15.26
C LYS A 72 11.79 -1.43 -15.24
N PRO A 73 10.88 -1.74 -16.17
CA PRO A 73 9.61 -1.02 -16.29
C PRO A 73 8.78 -1.13 -15.01
N VAL A 74 7.89 -0.16 -14.79
CA VAL A 74 7.09 -0.09 -13.57
C VAL A 74 6.00 -1.15 -13.53
N TRP A 75 5.35 -1.34 -14.66
CA TRP A 75 4.42 -2.44 -14.91
C TRP A 75 5.12 -3.51 -15.73
N SER A 76 4.73 -4.76 -15.54
CA SER A 76 5.13 -5.85 -16.42
C SER A 76 4.28 -5.90 -17.70
N HIS A 77 4.68 -6.70 -18.70
CA HIS A 77 3.90 -6.86 -19.94
C HIS A 77 2.50 -7.46 -19.70
N ILE A 78 2.31 -8.27 -18.66
CA ILE A 78 0.99 -8.84 -18.35
C ILE A 78 0.07 -7.81 -17.67
N GLU A 79 0.63 -6.75 -17.10
CA GLU A 79 -0.08 -5.67 -16.41
C GLU A 79 -0.34 -4.46 -17.31
N LEU A 80 -0.27 -4.62 -18.64
CA LEU A 80 -0.49 -3.52 -19.59
C LEU A 80 -1.80 -2.77 -19.37
N TYR A 81 -2.86 -3.47 -18.95
CA TYR A 81 -4.14 -2.85 -18.62
C TYR A 81 -4.03 -1.80 -17.48
N LYS A 82 -3.16 -2.01 -16.48
CA LYS A 82 -2.91 -1.05 -15.40
C LYS A 82 -2.15 0.17 -15.88
N CYS A 83 -1.20 -0.03 -16.80
CA CYS A 83 -0.51 1.05 -17.48
C CYS A 83 -1.49 1.88 -18.32
N LEU A 84 -2.43 1.25 -19.02
CA LEU A 84 -3.48 1.93 -19.77
C LEU A 84 -4.44 2.70 -18.85
N LEU A 85 -4.78 2.15 -17.68
CA LEU A 85 -5.54 2.86 -16.65
C LEU A 85 -4.79 4.10 -16.14
N ALA A 86 -3.49 4.00 -15.88
CA ALA A 86 -2.66 5.15 -15.52
C ALA A 86 -2.64 6.22 -16.63
N ALA A 87 -2.52 5.81 -17.89
CA ALA A 87 -2.62 6.72 -19.03
C ALA A 87 -4.02 7.37 -19.12
N LEU A 88 -5.09 6.61 -18.86
CA LEU A 88 -6.46 7.14 -18.81
C LEU A 88 -6.62 8.18 -17.71
N ILE A 89 -6.08 7.94 -16.51
CA ILE A 89 -6.09 8.90 -15.39
C ILE A 89 -5.49 10.24 -15.81
N PHE A 90 -4.26 10.22 -16.34
CA PHE A 90 -3.57 11.45 -16.73
C PHE A 90 -4.13 12.08 -18.02
N GLY A 91 -4.68 11.26 -18.92
CA GLY A 91 -5.40 11.72 -20.10
C GLY A 91 -6.69 12.46 -19.74
N CYS A 92 -7.49 11.91 -18.82
CA CYS A 92 -8.65 12.60 -18.26
C CYS A 92 -8.23 13.89 -17.55
N TRP A 93 -7.15 13.88 -16.77
CA TRP A 93 -6.62 15.08 -16.12
C TRP A 93 -6.26 16.17 -17.14
N ALA A 94 -5.51 15.81 -18.18
CA ALA A 94 -5.10 16.72 -19.25
C ALA A 94 -6.32 17.28 -20.00
N LEU A 95 -7.29 16.42 -20.35
CA LEU A 95 -8.52 16.80 -21.02
C LEU A 95 -9.32 17.81 -20.20
N MET A 96 -9.52 17.56 -18.90
CA MET A 96 -10.25 18.46 -18.02
C MET A 96 -9.52 19.80 -17.83
N GLY A 97 -8.18 19.77 -17.72
CA GLY A 97 -7.36 20.99 -17.70
C GLY A 97 -7.48 21.83 -18.98
N TRP A 98 -7.46 21.18 -20.15
CA TRP A 98 -7.65 21.84 -21.44
C TRP A 98 -9.05 22.43 -21.60
N LEU A 99 -10.10 21.68 -21.25
CA LEU A 99 -11.48 22.16 -21.29
C LEU A 99 -11.71 23.32 -20.33
N ALA A 100 -11.08 23.30 -19.15
CA ALA A 100 -11.14 24.39 -18.18
C ALA A 100 -10.44 25.67 -18.67
N MET A 101 -9.41 25.56 -19.51
CA MET A 101 -8.71 26.69 -20.11
C MET A 101 -9.47 27.30 -21.32
N LYS A 102 -10.23 26.47 -22.04
CA LYS A 102 -10.99 26.89 -23.24
C LYS A 102 -12.10 27.90 -22.90
N ASP A 103 -12.66 28.54 -23.92
CA ASP A 103 -13.75 29.53 -23.81
C ASP A 103 -13.45 30.64 -22.79
N ASN A 104 -12.21 31.13 -22.82
CA ASN A 104 -11.72 32.20 -21.97
C ASN A 104 -11.71 31.87 -20.46
N GLY A 105 -11.70 30.58 -20.07
CA GLY A 105 -11.78 30.17 -18.66
C GLY A 105 -13.21 30.14 -18.12
N ARG A 106 -14.23 30.24 -18.97
CA ARG A 106 -15.65 30.21 -18.56
C ARG A 106 -16.06 28.86 -17.98
N ARG A 107 -15.36 27.77 -18.33
CA ARG A 107 -15.58 26.41 -17.83
C ARG A 107 -14.60 26.01 -16.72
N TRP A 108 -14.09 26.98 -15.95
CA TRP A 108 -13.06 26.76 -14.92
C TRP A 108 -13.43 25.72 -13.87
N THR A 109 -14.72 25.49 -13.59
CA THR A 109 -15.19 24.48 -12.65
C THR A 109 -14.78 23.06 -13.04
N LEU A 110 -14.59 22.80 -14.34
CA LEU A 110 -14.10 21.51 -14.84
C LEU A 110 -12.69 21.18 -14.30
N ALA A 111 -11.91 22.18 -13.90
CA ALA A 111 -10.60 21.95 -13.28
C ALA A 111 -10.72 21.17 -11.96
N ALA A 112 -11.84 21.31 -11.23
CA ALA A 112 -12.08 20.56 -10.00
C ALA A 112 -12.25 19.05 -10.25
N CYS A 113 -12.60 18.66 -11.48
CA CYS A 113 -12.74 17.26 -11.88
C CYS A 113 -11.42 16.63 -12.36
N CYS A 114 -10.34 17.39 -12.50
CA CYS A 114 -9.03 16.84 -12.90
C CYS A 114 -8.57 15.65 -12.02
N PRO A 115 -8.60 15.74 -10.67
CA PRO A 115 -8.19 14.63 -9.81
C PRO A 115 -9.19 13.48 -9.75
N LEU A 116 -10.38 13.59 -10.35
CA LEU A 116 -11.44 12.58 -10.22
C LEU A 116 -11.01 11.23 -10.82
N GLY A 117 -10.39 11.24 -12.00
CA GLY A 117 -9.88 10.02 -12.62
C GLY A 117 -8.86 9.32 -11.71
N LEU A 118 -7.96 10.09 -11.10
CA LEU A 118 -6.98 9.57 -10.15
C LEU A 118 -7.69 9.00 -8.91
N ALA A 119 -8.61 9.74 -8.31
CA ALA A 119 -9.32 9.30 -7.11
C ALA A 119 -10.10 7.99 -7.30
N LEU A 120 -10.68 7.78 -8.49
CA LEU A 120 -11.48 6.59 -8.80
C LEU A 120 -10.66 5.40 -9.29
N LEU A 121 -9.56 5.63 -10.01
CA LEU A 121 -8.85 4.58 -10.74
C LEU A 121 -7.46 4.25 -10.19
N VAL A 122 -6.89 5.07 -9.30
CA VAL A 122 -5.50 4.88 -8.84
C VAL A 122 -5.29 3.51 -8.22
N GLY A 123 -6.25 2.99 -7.44
CA GLY A 123 -6.17 1.68 -6.80
C GLY A 123 -5.99 0.52 -7.78
N PHE A 124 -6.58 0.63 -8.97
CA PHE A 124 -6.47 -0.38 -10.03
C PHE A 124 -5.22 -0.20 -10.90
N ALA A 125 -4.61 0.99 -10.88
CA ALA A 125 -3.41 1.29 -11.65
C ALA A 125 -2.11 0.94 -10.89
N ILE A 126 -2.19 0.60 -9.60
CA ILE A 126 -1.01 0.27 -8.78
C ILE A 126 -0.33 -1.02 -9.33
N PRO A 127 0.99 -1.00 -9.61
CA PRO A 127 1.71 -2.18 -10.08
C PRO A 127 1.74 -3.31 -9.04
N ASP A 128 1.68 -4.56 -9.48
CA ASP A 128 1.69 -5.76 -8.62
C ASP A 128 2.93 -5.79 -7.73
N ARG A 129 4.12 -5.51 -8.27
CA ARG A 129 5.34 -5.42 -7.45
C ARG A 129 5.27 -4.44 -6.28
N VAL A 130 4.43 -3.39 -6.38
CA VAL A 130 4.19 -2.44 -5.28
C VAL A 130 3.17 -3.01 -4.32
N ILE A 131 2.09 -3.62 -4.84
CA ILE A 131 1.08 -4.33 -4.06
C ILE A 131 1.73 -5.47 -3.29
N ASP A 132 2.40 -6.41 -3.94
CA ASP A 132 3.04 -7.59 -3.33
C ASP A 132 4.10 -7.21 -2.29
N SER A 133 4.82 -6.10 -2.50
CA SER A 133 5.80 -5.62 -1.51
C SER A 133 5.16 -5.00 -0.26
N LYS A 134 3.87 -4.63 -0.31
CA LYS A 134 3.20 -3.81 0.71
C LYS A 134 1.92 -4.43 1.26
N GLN A 135 1.33 -5.39 0.55
CA GLN A 135 0.06 -6.04 0.83
C GLN A 135 0.28 -7.57 0.84
N PRO A 136 0.54 -8.15 2.02
CA PRO A 136 0.80 -9.59 2.18
C PRO A 136 -0.46 -10.45 2.00
N GLN A 137 -1.64 -9.83 1.89
CA GLN A 137 -2.95 -10.48 1.83
C GLN A 137 -3.10 -11.42 0.64
N PHE A 138 -2.50 -11.08 -0.51
CA PHE A 138 -2.53 -11.96 -1.69
C PHE A 138 -1.84 -13.31 -1.43
N LEU A 139 -0.72 -13.33 -0.69
CA LEU A 139 -0.08 -14.58 -0.29
C LEU A 139 -0.97 -15.36 0.68
N VAL A 140 -1.63 -14.67 1.61
CA VAL A 140 -2.57 -15.30 2.56
C VAL A 140 -3.70 -16.00 1.81
N ASP A 141 -4.24 -15.38 0.76
CA ASP A 141 -5.27 -16.00 -0.09
C ASP A 141 -4.74 -17.26 -0.79
N ILE A 142 -3.54 -17.20 -1.38
CA ILE A 142 -2.91 -18.34 -2.08
C ILE A 142 -2.71 -19.52 -1.13
N VAL A 143 -2.23 -19.28 0.09
CA VAL A 143 -1.92 -20.34 1.05
C VAL A 143 -3.04 -20.60 2.05
N SER A 144 -4.22 -20.00 1.85
CA SER A 144 -5.37 -20.05 2.78
C SER A 144 -5.82 -21.47 3.08
N GLU A 145 -5.84 -22.36 2.08
CA GLU A 145 -6.20 -23.77 2.24
C GLU A 145 -5.26 -24.52 3.18
N SER A 146 -3.98 -24.13 3.22
CA SER A 146 -2.97 -24.72 4.13
C SER A 146 -2.93 -24.01 5.49
N LEU A 147 -3.21 -22.70 5.53
CA LEU A 147 -3.27 -21.89 6.75
C LEU A 147 -4.50 -22.18 7.61
N THR A 148 -5.67 -22.34 7.00
CA THR A 148 -6.95 -22.54 7.70
C THR A 148 -6.94 -23.73 8.67
N PRO A 149 -6.46 -24.93 8.29
CA PRO A 149 -6.39 -26.06 9.21
C PRO A 149 -5.21 -25.98 10.20
N SER A 150 -4.32 -25.00 10.08
CA SER A 150 -3.15 -24.91 10.96
C SER A 150 -3.57 -24.58 12.38
N ARG A 151 -3.11 -25.39 13.34
CA ARG A 151 -3.39 -25.17 14.76
C ARG A 151 -2.75 -23.87 15.23
N TYR A 152 -1.51 -23.62 14.81
CA TYR A 152 -0.77 -22.40 15.15
C TYR A 152 -0.36 -21.64 13.90
N VAL A 153 -0.53 -20.32 13.93
CA VAL A 153 -0.12 -19.42 12.86
C VAL A 153 0.76 -18.32 13.45
N LEU A 154 1.97 -18.19 12.91
CA LEU A 154 3.02 -17.30 13.43
C LEU A 154 3.43 -16.27 12.37
N THR A 155 3.78 -15.06 12.80
CA THR A 155 4.33 -14.02 11.90
C THR A 155 5.25 -13.03 12.61
N ASN A 156 6.24 -12.49 11.91
CA ASN A 156 7.17 -11.48 12.43
C ASN A 156 6.78 -10.03 12.08
N ASN A 157 5.55 -9.82 11.61
CA ASN A 157 5.10 -8.49 11.20
C ASN A 157 3.68 -8.23 11.70
N VAL A 158 3.50 -7.12 12.41
CA VAL A 158 2.20 -6.72 12.99
C VAL A 158 1.13 -6.47 11.91
N GLY A 159 1.52 -5.93 10.75
CA GLY A 159 0.61 -5.74 9.62
C GLY A 159 0.15 -7.06 9.00
N ILE A 160 1.07 -8.02 8.84
CA ILE A 160 0.72 -9.39 8.42
C ILE A 160 -0.17 -10.05 9.47
N ALA A 161 0.11 -9.89 10.76
CA ALA A 161 -0.70 -10.45 11.84
C ALA A 161 -2.14 -9.97 11.77
N GLY A 162 -2.36 -8.67 11.54
CA GLY A 162 -3.69 -8.11 11.34
C GLY A 162 -4.40 -8.69 10.10
N GLY A 163 -3.69 -8.81 8.98
CA GLY A 163 -4.21 -9.41 7.75
C GLY A 163 -4.61 -10.88 7.93
N LEU A 164 -3.74 -11.68 8.55
CA LEU A 164 -4.02 -13.09 8.88
C LEU A 164 -5.21 -13.24 9.81
N SER A 165 -5.29 -12.42 10.85
CA SER A 165 -6.40 -12.44 11.80
C SER A 165 -7.74 -12.17 11.11
N TRP A 166 -7.74 -11.20 10.18
CA TRP A 166 -8.91 -10.82 9.40
C TRP A 166 -9.34 -11.94 8.43
N GLU A 167 -8.41 -12.42 7.59
CA GLU A 167 -8.73 -13.42 6.55
C GLU A 167 -9.09 -14.78 7.14
N LEU A 168 -8.31 -15.26 8.12
CA LEU A 168 -8.54 -16.56 8.77
C LEU A 168 -9.62 -16.49 9.84
N LYS A 169 -10.17 -15.30 10.12
CA LYS A 169 -11.21 -15.04 11.14
C LYS A 169 -10.83 -15.60 12.52
N ARG A 170 -9.58 -15.40 12.93
CA ARG A 170 -9.03 -15.92 14.20
C ARG A 170 -8.22 -14.86 14.93
N SER A 171 -8.14 -14.96 16.25
CA SER A 171 -7.50 -13.97 17.13
C SER A 171 -6.24 -14.49 17.84
N ASP A 172 -5.83 -15.71 17.54
CA ASP A 172 -4.70 -16.43 18.15
C ASP A 172 -3.48 -16.49 17.20
N ILE A 173 -3.26 -15.42 16.43
CA ILE A 173 -2.04 -15.26 15.64
C ILE A 173 -0.89 -14.91 16.60
N ILE A 174 0.17 -15.70 16.56
CA ILE A 174 1.32 -15.56 17.45
C ILE A 174 2.39 -14.71 16.75
N LEU A 175 2.96 -13.74 17.45
CA LEU A 175 4.11 -13.00 16.95
C LEU A 175 5.40 -13.81 17.08
N PHE A 176 6.23 -13.75 16.05
CA PHE A 176 7.49 -14.47 15.96
C PHE A 176 8.65 -13.48 15.86
N ASP A 177 9.62 -13.58 16.76
CA ASP A 177 10.89 -12.82 16.80
C ASP A 177 10.75 -11.29 16.96
N LYS A 178 9.99 -10.63 16.09
CA LYS A 178 9.74 -9.18 16.08
C LYS A 178 8.39 -8.85 16.72
N GLN A 179 8.42 -8.06 17.79
CA GLN A 179 7.20 -7.60 18.50
C GLN A 179 6.56 -6.35 17.88
N GLY A 180 7.37 -5.47 17.29
CA GLY A 180 6.91 -4.21 16.69
C GLY A 180 6.08 -3.34 17.64
N GLU A 181 4.96 -2.83 17.14
CA GLU A 181 4.02 -1.96 17.87
C GLU A 181 3.32 -2.67 19.03
N LEU A 182 3.27 -4.01 19.02
CA LEU A 182 2.60 -4.81 20.05
C LEU A 182 3.47 -5.10 21.27
N LYS A 183 4.72 -4.63 21.31
CA LYS A 183 5.64 -4.81 22.45
C LYS A 183 5.02 -4.45 23.81
N TYR A 184 4.29 -3.34 23.88
CA TYR A 184 3.62 -2.94 25.11
C TYR A 184 2.52 -3.94 25.51
N GLY A 185 1.70 -4.38 24.56
CA GLY A 185 0.64 -5.38 24.81
C GLY A 185 1.22 -6.73 25.24
N LEU A 186 2.30 -7.18 24.60
CA LEU A 186 2.97 -8.45 24.91
C LEU A 186 3.71 -8.45 26.26
N SER A 187 3.92 -7.28 26.86
CA SER A 187 4.56 -7.19 28.18
C SER A 187 3.64 -7.63 29.34
N TRP A 188 2.34 -7.75 29.09
CA TRP A 188 1.37 -8.20 30.09
C TRP A 188 1.43 -9.72 30.30
N PRO A 189 1.28 -10.23 31.54
CA PRO A 189 1.44 -11.66 31.83
C PRO A 189 0.50 -12.58 31.05
N ASP A 190 -0.71 -12.13 30.76
CA ASP A 190 -1.73 -12.84 30.02
C ASP A 190 -1.43 -12.92 28.51
N ALA A 191 -0.62 -12.01 27.96
CA ALA A 191 -0.30 -11.95 26.53
C ALA A 191 1.02 -12.65 26.13
N GLN A 192 1.83 -13.09 27.10
CA GLN A 192 3.16 -13.66 26.83
C GLN A 192 3.13 -14.91 25.93
N HIS A 193 2.04 -15.67 25.98
CA HIS A 193 1.84 -16.85 25.14
C HIS A 193 1.65 -16.52 23.64
N GLN A 194 1.42 -15.25 23.29
CA GLN A 194 1.26 -14.78 21.91
C GLN A 194 2.57 -14.33 21.27
N PHE A 195 3.72 -14.65 21.87
CA PHE A 195 5.03 -14.36 21.31
C PHE A 195 5.98 -15.55 21.42
N VAL A 196 6.71 -15.83 20.34
CA VAL A 196 7.77 -16.84 20.30
C VAL A 196 9.02 -16.22 19.73
N ASP A 197 10.10 -16.27 20.49
CA ASP A 197 11.42 -15.80 20.08
C ASP A 197 12.11 -16.83 19.16
N GLN A 198 12.88 -16.37 18.17
CA GLN A 198 13.55 -17.27 17.22
C GLN A 198 14.49 -18.27 17.91
N ALA A 199 15.19 -17.86 18.98
CA ALA A 199 16.12 -18.74 19.69
C ALA A 199 15.41 -19.93 20.38
N HIS A 200 14.15 -19.75 20.77
CA HIS A 200 13.36 -20.77 21.46
C HIS A 200 12.38 -21.51 20.54
N PHE A 201 12.36 -21.15 19.26
CA PHE A 201 11.36 -21.65 18.32
C PHE A 201 11.49 -23.15 18.06
N ALA A 202 12.70 -23.69 17.99
CA ALA A 202 12.90 -25.13 17.75
C ALA A 202 12.26 -25.99 18.85
N ASP A 203 12.47 -25.63 20.11
CA ASP A 203 11.89 -26.32 21.27
C ASP A 203 10.38 -26.13 21.34
N TRP A 204 9.92 -24.91 21.06
CA TRP A 204 8.50 -24.59 20.97
C TRP A 204 7.81 -25.44 19.89
N LEU A 205 8.40 -25.50 18.69
CA LEU A 205 7.89 -26.25 17.55
C LEU A 205 7.79 -27.75 17.85
N ALA A 206 8.83 -28.34 18.48
CA ALA A 206 8.85 -29.76 18.83
C ALA A 206 7.66 -30.17 19.71
N THR A 207 7.24 -29.29 20.61
CA THR A 207 6.12 -29.51 21.53
C THR A 207 4.76 -29.24 20.87
N HIS A 208 4.65 -28.17 20.07
CA HIS A 208 3.37 -27.68 19.57
C HIS A 208 2.92 -28.34 18.27
N ARG A 209 3.84 -28.80 17.41
CA ARG A 209 3.50 -29.47 16.14
C ARG A 209 2.76 -30.80 16.35
N GLN A 210 2.87 -31.39 17.53
CA GLN A 210 2.10 -32.59 17.92
C GLN A 210 0.59 -32.34 17.98
N GLN A 211 0.19 -31.09 18.21
CA GLN A 211 -1.22 -30.71 18.39
C GLN A 211 -1.89 -30.34 17.07
N GLY A 212 -1.14 -30.30 15.96
CA GLY A 212 -1.62 -29.95 14.63
C GLY A 212 -0.59 -29.16 13.84
N PRO A 213 -0.89 -28.83 12.56
CA PRO A 213 0.05 -28.12 11.70
C PRO A 213 0.41 -26.75 12.24
N VAL A 214 1.68 -26.37 12.07
CA VAL A 214 2.21 -25.05 12.44
C VAL A 214 2.59 -24.34 11.16
N SER A 215 2.02 -23.16 10.93
CA SER A 215 2.31 -22.33 9.75
C SER A 215 2.94 -21.01 10.16
N LEU A 216 3.96 -20.57 9.42
CA LEU A 216 4.59 -19.27 9.58
C LEU A 216 4.38 -18.46 8.30
N VAL A 217 4.08 -17.17 8.46
CA VAL A 217 4.07 -16.20 7.36
C VAL A 217 5.00 -15.06 7.76
N LEU A 218 6.21 -15.06 7.22
CA LEU A 218 7.28 -14.15 7.63
C LEU A 218 7.56 -13.11 6.54
N LEU A 219 7.80 -11.87 6.96
CA LEU A 219 8.35 -10.82 6.12
C LEU A 219 9.87 -10.81 6.27
N MET A 220 10.57 -11.12 5.18
CA MET A 220 12.03 -11.08 5.10
C MET A 220 12.53 -9.65 4.87
N ASP A 221 13.71 -9.35 5.39
CA ASP A 221 14.43 -8.10 5.14
C ASP A 221 14.92 -8.03 3.68
N LYS A 222 15.36 -6.85 3.23
CA LYS A 222 15.71 -6.65 1.82
C LYS A 222 16.98 -7.44 1.48
N GLY A 223 16.87 -8.39 0.55
CA GLY A 223 18.00 -9.21 0.10
C GLY A 223 18.28 -10.41 1.00
N GLU A 224 17.45 -10.63 2.02
CA GLU A 224 17.43 -11.86 2.82
C GLU A 224 16.70 -12.96 2.04
N SER A 225 17.18 -14.19 2.18
CA SER A 225 16.58 -15.39 1.61
C SER A 225 16.06 -16.32 2.70
N MET A 226 15.21 -17.27 2.33
CA MET A 226 14.70 -18.26 3.28
C MET A 226 15.83 -19.08 3.94
N ALA A 227 16.96 -19.28 3.28
CA ALA A 227 18.11 -20.00 3.84
C ALA A 227 18.80 -19.24 4.99
N ASP A 228 18.62 -17.92 5.06
CA ASP A 228 19.17 -17.06 6.11
C ASP A 228 18.30 -17.08 7.37
N LEU A 229 17.04 -17.49 7.23
CA LEU A 229 16.14 -17.72 8.35
C LEU A 229 16.62 -19.00 9.07
N ALA A 230 17.34 -18.84 10.19
CA ALA A 230 17.79 -19.94 11.03
C ALA A 230 16.61 -20.68 11.68
N LEU A 231 15.89 -21.45 10.86
CA LEU A 231 14.69 -22.20 11.17
C LEU A 231 14.93 -23.69 10.92
N PRO A 232 14.24 -24.58 11.64
CA PRO A 232 14.23 -26.01 11.33
C PRO A 232 13.80 -26.27 9.89
N LYS A 233 14.23 -27.40 9.32
CA LYS A 233 13.82 -27.78 7.95
C LYS A 233 12.29 -27.94 7.89
N PRO A 234 11.59 -27.20 7.01
CA PRO A 234 10.14 -27.32 6.90
C PRO A 234 9.70 -28.45 5.97
N ASP A 235 8.43 -28.82 6.11
CA ASP A 235 7.76 -29.81 5.26
C ASP A 235 7.29 -29.19 3.94
N SER A 236 6.81 -27.94 3.99
CA SER A 236 6.49 -27.14 2.81
C SER A 236 6.90 -25.68 3.00
N SER A 237 7.27 -25.01 1.91
CA SER A 237 7.59 -23.59 1.92
C SER A 237 7.25 -22.97 0.57
N TYR A 238 6.78 -21.72 0.60
CA TYR A 238 6.45 -20.95 -0.59
C TYR A 238 6.94 -19.50 -0.41
N GLU A 239 7.68 -18.99 -1.39
CA GLU A 239 8.25 -17.64 -1.34
C GLU A 239 7.59 -16.74 -2.39
N LEU A 240 7.07 -15.59 -1.95
CA LEU A 240 6.52 -14.55 -2.82
C LEU A 240 7.17 -13.20 -2.50
N GLY A 241 8.18 -12.85 -3.28
CA GLY A 241 8.91 -11.59 -3.14
C GLY A 241 9.66 -11.52 -1.80
N ARG A 242 9.09 -10.82 -0.82
CA ARG A 242 9.66 -10.70 0.54
C ARG A 242 8.87 -11.42 1.60
N VAL A 243 7.75 -12.05 1.24
CA VAL A 243 6.92 -12.79 2.17
C VAL A 243 7.13 -14.28 1.92
N VAL A 244 7.40 -15.03 2.98
CA VAL A 244 7.59 -16.47 2.91
C VAL A 244 6.54 -17.17 3.77
N TYR A 245 5.91 -18.18 3.20
CA TYR A 245 5.08 -19.15 3.88
C TYR A 245 5.91 -20.40 4.19
N ILE A 246 5.78 -20.90 5.42
CA ILE A 246 6.48 -22.10 5.88
C ILE A 246 5.50 -22.96 6.67
N GLN A 247 5.48 -24.26 6.43
CA GLN A 247 4.63 -25.20 7.15
C GLN A 247 5.43 -26.34 7.77
N TYR A 248 5.03 -26.69 8.99
CA TYR A 248 5.47 -27.89 9.68
C TYR A 248 4.25 -28.75 10.00
N LEU A 249 4.29 -30.00 9.55
CA LEU A 249 3.26 -30.99 9.79
C LEU A 249 3.51 -31.73 11.12
N PRO A 250 2.48 -32.34 11.72
CA PRO A 250 2.65 -33.21 12.87
C PRO A 250 3.62 -34.36 12.57
N GLN A 251 4.49 -34.69 13.54
CA GLN A 251 5.46 -35.79 13.45
C GLN A 251 5.37 -36.69 14.67
#